data_AF-A0A267TAC4-F1
#
_entry.id   AF-A0A267TAC4-F1
#
_cell.length_a   1.000
_cell.length_b   1.000
_cell.length_c   1.000
_cell.angle_alpha   90.00
_cell.angle_beta   90.00
_cell.angle_gamma   90.00
#
_symmetry.space_group_name_H-M   'P 1'
#
loop_
_entity.id
_entity.type
_entity.pdbx_description
1 polymer ?
#
loop_
_entity_poly.entity_id
_entity_poly.type
_entity_poly.pdbx_seq_one_letter_code
_entity_poly.pdbx_strand_id
1 'polypeptide(L)'
;MLRNTISTIDYSPRDISEYSINWILGNIDSVIFDESYAGLPDSICIGNKYGILDRIDTEKSVESFSTYENKILLGAFIKMLSNLKHLKKIIDSSIDTYTYGYGNYVDFRDLKKTPFLKLFKDANSLEKQIEGLYNRYCNIFVGVEPKVEKPRVTNIFLQNSLYREAFRKIQETFNYKFVFDGELSLLNIKRLSTLYEFYNFHLIINFFKNKLNIDLFEVREQSNRQDNFIDRVSFKSDTISIDIYYNYHYPSILTNLVRIDKKRGTYYTPDYIINIRNEYVDTTIILDAKYSKLETVRSRYLPDCIFKYILNTGFKDEKYRKIDYLILLYSGETYELTVENNEFSPQVFIIPSKPRFEYFLEAQLNTIIEKEIPNSFYKKK
;
A
#
# COMPACT_ATOMS: atom_id res chain seq x y z
N MET A 1 18.68 -22.83 30.24
CA MET A 1 19.50 -24.07 30.26
C MET A 1 20.61 -23.85 31.25
N LEU A 2 20.95 -24.89 32.01
CA LEU A 2 22.01 -24.82 33.01
C LEU A 2 23.38 -24.86 32.33
N ARG A 3 24.25 -23.91 32.66
CA ARG A 3 25.64 -23.85 32.22
C ARG A 3 26.52 -23.95 33.46
N ASN A 4 27.42 -24.94 33.51
CA ASN A 4 28.35 -25.08 34.62
C ASN A 4 29.43 -24.00 34.50
N THR A 5 29.61 -23.24 35.57
CA THR A 5 30.66 -22.22 35.73
C THR A 5 31.44 -22.53 37.00
N ILE A 6 32.76 -22.42 36.94
CA ILE A 6 33.64 -22.64 38.09
C ILE A 6 33.56 -21.39 38.99
N SER A 7 33.30 -21.59 40.28
CA SER A 7 33.27 -20.50 41.26
C SER A 7 33.92 -20.93 42.57
N THR A 8 34.71 -20.05 43.17
CA THR A 8 35.30 -20.23 44.51
C THR A 8 34.24 -19.99 45.59
N ILE A 9 34.03 -20.97 46.46
CA ILE A 9 33.10 -20.93 47.59
C ILE A 9 33.80 -21.31 48.89
N ASP A 10 33.16 -21.03 50.02
CA ASP A 10 33.62 -21.53 51.32
C ASP A 10 33.52 -23.06 51.36
N TYR A 11 34.51 -23.71 51.98
CA TYR A 11 34.61 -25.16 51.96
C TYR A 11 33.42 -25.83 52.65
N SER A 12 32.80 -26.78 51.96
CA SER A 12 31.88 -27.74 52.55
C SER A 12 32.12 -29.12 51.93
N PRO A 13 32.10 -30.21 52.73
CA PRO A 13 32.26 -31.58 52.22
C PRO A 13 31.25 -31.97 51.13
N ARG A 14 30.11 -31.26 51.05
CA ARG A 14 29.02 -31.55 50.10
C ARG A 14 29.26 -30.97 48.70
N ASP A 15 30.14 -29.98 48.58
CA ASP A 15 30.33 -29.21 47.36
C ASP A 15 31.61 -29.62 46.58
N ILE A 16 32.22 -30.75 46.96
CA ILE A 16 33.44 -31.26 46.34
C ILE A 16 33.14 -31.86 44.96
N SER A 17 33.80 -31.33 43.94
CA SER A 17 33.80 -31.83 42.56
C SER A 17 35.21 -32.20 42.10
N GLU A 18 35.34 -32.78 40.91
CA GLU A 18 36.66 -33.11 40.31
C GLU A 18 37.55 -31.86 40.14
N TYR A 19 36.96 -30.70 39.88
CA TYR A 19 37.65 -29.41 39.82
C TYR A 19 38.10 -28.92 41.20
N SER A 20 37.32 -29.21 42.24
CA SER A 20 37.68 -28.90 43.63
C SER A 20 38.94 -29.66 44.05
N ILE A 21 39.07 -30.93 43.64
CA ILE A 21 40.26 -31.75 43.92
C ILE A 21 41.49 -31.16 43.22
N ASN A 22 41.37 -30.77 41.95
CA ASN A 22 42.48 -30.14 41.22
C ASN A 22 42.88 -28.79 41.83
N TRP A 23 41.92 -28.01 42.32
CA TRP A 23 42.18 -26.75 43.00
C TRP A 23 42.90 -26.96 44.35
N ILE A 24 42.48 -27.96 45.14
CA ILE A 24 43.12 -28.31 46.40
C ILE A 24 44.58 -28.74 46.16
N LEU A 25 44.83 -29.56 45.14
CA LEU A 25 46.19 -29.98 44.76
C LEU A 25 47.07 -28.81 44.30
N GLY A 26 46.47 -27.79 43.68
CA GLY A 26 47.17 -26.57 43.27
C GLY A 26 47.39 -25.55 44.38
N ASN A 27 46.65 -25.64 45.49
CA ASN A 27 46.65 -24.67 46.58
C ASN A 27 46.87 -25.36 47.94
N ILE A 28 47.78 -26.34 47.99
CA ILE A 28 48.11 -27.09 49.21
C ILE A 28 48.59 -26.16 50.34
N ASP A 29 49.22 -25.03 50.01
CA ASP A 29 49.68 -24.02 50.97
C ASP A 29 48.54 -23.34 51.76
N SER A 30 47.29 -23.44 51.26
CA SER A 30 46.10 -22.92 51.93
C SER A 30 45.47 -23.92 52.92
N VAL A 31 45.99 -25.15 53.01
CA VAL A 31 45.52 -26.18 53.94
C VAL A 31 46.28 -26.07 55.26
N ILE A 32 45.57 -25.78 56.36
CA ILE A 32 46.14 -25.75 57.70
C ILE A 32 46.03 -27.15 58.31
N PHE A 33 47.17 -27.83 58.48
CA PHE A 33 47.22 -29.17 59.09
C PHE A 33 47.47 -29.10 60.59
N ASP A 34 46.59 -29.72 61.38
CA ASP A 34 46.75 -29.92 62.81
C ASP A 34 46.04 -31.22 63.23
N GLU A 35 46.64 -31.98 64.14
CA GLU A 35 46.07 -33.21 64.69
C GLU A 35 44.83 -32.93 65.56
N SER A 36 44.66 -31.69 66.03
CA SER A 36 43.48 -31.22 66.77
C SER A 36 42.19 -31.19 65.93
N TYR A 37 42.30 -31.27 64.60
CA TYR A 37 41.15 -31.26 63.67
C TYR A 37 40.58 -32.65 63.37
N ALA A 38 41.07 -33.69 64.04
CA ALA A 38 40.51 -35.04 63.97
C ALA A 38 39.06 -35.07 64.49
N GLY A 39 38.11 -35.40 63.61
CA GLY A 39 36.68 -35.54 63.97
C GLY A 39 35.80 -34.32 63.76
N LEU A 40 36.32 -33.21 63.21
CA LEU A 40 35.50 -32.07 62.77
C LEU A 40 34.79 -32.39 61.44
N PRO A 41 33.55 -31.90 61.24
CA PRO A 41 32.77 -32.18 60.03
C PRO A 41 33.42 -31.62 58.75
N ASP A 42 34.20 -30.55 58.87
CA ASP A 42 34.86 -29.86 57.76
C ASP A 42 36.37 -30.18 57.68
N SER A 43 36.85 -31.23 58.35
CA SER A 43 38.24 -31.65 58.21
C SER A 43 38.43 -32.64 57.06
N ILE A 44 39.54 -32.47 56.35
CA ILE A 44 39.99 -33.37 55.27
C ILE A 44 41.14 -34.18 55.81
N CYS A 45 41.09 -35.50 55.61
CA CYS A 45 42.18 -36.40 55.92
C CYS A 45 43.05 -36.59 54.67
N ILE A 46 44.31 -36.16 54.74
CA ILE A 46 45.32 -36.40 53.69
C ILE A 46 46.45 -37.21 54.32
N GLY A 47 46.46 -38.53 54.08
CA GLY A 47 47.37 -39.46 54.76
C GLY A 47 47.02 -39.63 56.23
N ASN A 48 47.96 -39.32 57.14
CA ASN A 48 47.77 -39.39 58.60
C ASN A 48 47.55 -38.01 59.26
N LYS A 49 47.35 -36.95 58.47
CA LYS A 49 47.17 -35.59 58.98
C LYS A 49 45.78 -35.07 58.62
N TYR A 50 45.17 -34.35 59.55
CA TYR A 50 43.89 -33.68 59.36
C TYR A 50 44.15 -32.20 59.06
N GLY A 51 43.46 -31.68 58.05
CA GLY A 51 43.56 -30.26 57.68
C GLY A 51 42.20 -29.65 57.43
N ILE A 52 42.11 -28.33 57.61
CA ILE A 52 40.92 -27.53 57.29
C ILE A 52 41.23 -26.67 56.07
N LEU A 53 40.23 -26.51 55.20
CA LEU A 53 40.23 -25.59 54.08
C LEU A 53 39.20 -24.49 54.32
N ASP A 54 39.55 -23.27 53.94
CA ASP A 54 38.60 -22.15 53.98
C ASP A 54 37.74 -22.12 52.71
N ARG A 55 38.31 -22.46 51.55
CA ARG A 55 37.67 -22.29 50.24
C ARG A 55 37.98 -23.43 49.28
N ILE A 56 37.07 -23.69 48.35
CA ILE A 56 37.25 -24.59 47.20
C ILE A 56 36.62 -24.03 45.93
N ASP A 57 37.18 -24.36 44.77
CA ASP A 57 36.52 -24.14 43.48
C ASP A 57 35.55 -25.28 43.20
N THR A 58 34.29 -24.97 42.92
CA THR A 58 33.28 -25.97 42.54
C THR A 58 32.48 -25.53 41.31
N GLU A 59 31.90 -26.50 40.61
CA GLU A 59 30.98 -26.23 39.51
C GLU A 59 29.62 -25.77 40.03
N LYS A 60 29.29 -24.49 39.83
CA LYS A 60 27.92 -24.02 39.99
C LYS A 60 27.20 -24.03 38.66
N SER A 61 26.04 -24.66 38.66
CA SER A 61 25.14 -24.69 37.52
C SER A 61 24.33 -23.40 37.48
N VAL A 62 24.68 -22.48 36.58
CA VAL A 62 24.01 -21.18 36.45
C VAL A 62 23.01 -21.24 35.30
N GLU A 63 21.79 -20.74 35.52
CA GLU A 63 20.81 -20.60 34.44
C GLU A 63 21.30 -19.55 33.42
N SER A 64 21.65 -20.01 32.23
CA SER A 64 22.03 -19.13 31.13
C SER A 64 20.94 -19.10 30.06
N PHE A 65 20.55 -17.89 29.68
CA PHE A 65 19.65 -17.62 28.56
C PHE A 65 20.40 -17.42 27.22
N SER A 66 21.74 -17.48 27.22
CA SER A 66 22.61 -17.25 26.06
C SER A 66 22.66 -18.44 25.09
N THR A 67 21.50 -18.92 24.66
CA THR A 67 21.37 -19.99 23.66
C THR A 67 21.43 -19.43 22.24
N TYR A 68 21.81 -20.26 21.27
CA TYR A 68 21.85 -19.87 19.86
C TYR A 68 20.48 -19.36 19.38
N GLU A 69 19.41 -20.02 19.82
CA GLU A 69 18.02 -19.72 19.47
C GLU A 69 17.64 -18.30 19.91
N ASN A 70 17.99 -17.94 21.15
CA ASN A 70 17.69 -16.62 21.71
C ASN A 70 18.51 -15.52 21.00
N LYS A 71 19.78 -15.81 20.69
CA LYS A 71 20.63 -14.89 19.91
C LYS A 71 20.07 -14.64 18.50
N ILE A 72 19.58 -15.67 17.84
CA ILE A 72 18.97 -15.60 16.50
C ILE A 72 17.63 -14.87 16.53
N LEU A 73 16.80 -15.12 17.55
CA LEU A 73 15.52 -14.44 17.72
C LEU A 73 15.72 -12.93 17.93
N LEU A 74 16.65 -12.53 18.79
CA LEU A 74 17.02 -11.12 18.97
C LEU A 74 17.64 -10.52 17.69
N GLY A 75 18.47 -11.28 16.98
CA GLY A 75 19.04 -10.86 15.70
C GLY A 75 18.00 -10.65 14.59
N ALA A 76 16.90 -11.41 14.60
CA ALA A 76 15.81 -11.26 13.65
C ALA A 76 15.09 -9.91 13.80
N PHE A 77 14.86 -9.45 15.03
CA PHE A 77 14.29 -8.12 15.28
C PHE A 77 15.18 -7.00 14.74
N ILE A 78 16.50 -7.09 14.94
CA ILE A 78 17.47 -6.13 14.38
C ILE A 78 17.40 -6.12 12.84
N LYS A 79 17.28 -7.30 12.23
CA LYS A 79 17.14 -7.40 10.77
C LYS A 79 15.86 -6.74 10.26
N MET A 80 14.73 -6.94 10.95
CA MET A 80 13.46 -6.29 10.63
C MET A 80 13.56 -4.76 10.73
N LEU A 81 14.17 -4.24 11.80
CA LEU A 81 14.40 -2.81 11.99
C LEU A 81 15.30 -2.24 10.88
N SER A 82 16.36 -2.95 10.50
CA SER A 82 17.23 -2.57 9.39
C SER A 82 16.47 -2.50 8.05
N ASN A 83 15.59 -3.47 7.78
CA ASN A 83 14.77 -3.46 6.57
C ASN A 83 13.76 -2.31 6.56
N LEU A 84 13.14 -1.98 7.72
CA LEU A 84 12.25 -0.82 7.84
C LEU A 84 12.99 0.50 7.62
N LYS A 85 14.22 0.64 8.15
CA LYS A 85 15.07 1.82 7.89
C LYS A 85 15.40 1.96 6.41
N HIS A 86 15.69 0.85 5.72
CA HIS A 86 15.90 0.85 4.28
C HIS A 86 14.65 1.30 3.51
N LEU A 87 13.46 0.80 3.89
CA LEU A 87 12.19 1.22 3.30
C LEU A 87 11.95 2.72 3.46
N LYS A 88 12.20 3.28 4.64
CA LYS A 88 12.09 4.73 4.87
C LYS A 88 13.05 5.53 3.99
N LYS A 89 14.29 5.07 3.85
CA LYS A 89 15.29 5.71 2.99
C LYS A 89 14.87 5.70 1.50
N ILE A 90 14.29 4.60 1.02
CA ILE A 90 13.74 4.54 -0.35
C ILE A 90 12.61 5.56 -0.49
N ILE A 91 11.68 5.60 0.47
CA ILE A 91 10.56 6.55 0.45
C ILE A 91 11.07 7.98 0.39
N ASP A 92 12.02 8.36 1.27
CA ASP A 92 12.61 9.70 1.29
C ASP A 92 13.31 10.05 -0.04
N SER A 93 14.02 9.10 -0.65
CA SER A 93 14.65 9.31 -1.96
C SER A 93 13.66 9.43 -3.13
N SER A 94 12.47 8.86 -2.99
CA SER A 94 11.41 8.90 -4.00
C SER A 94 10.52 10.15 -3.93
N ILE A 95 10.62 10.90 -2.83
CA ILE A 95 9.92 12.17 -2.64
C ILE A 95 10.92 13.29 -2.93
N ASP A 96 10.80 13.93 -4.11
CA ASP A 96 11.54 15.17 -4.37
C ASP A 96 11.11 16.25 -3.36
N THR A 97 11.98 16.53 -2.38
CA THR A 97 11.78 17.50 -1.30
C THR A 97 12.07 18.94 -1.71
N TYR A 98 12.50 19.20 -2.96
CA TYR A 98 13.03 20.50 -3.38
C TYR A 98 12.07 21.38 -4.21
N THR A 99 10.90 20.88 -4.63
CA THR A 99 9.95 21.70 -5.39
C THR A 99 8.58 21.72 -4.70
N TYR A 100 8.48 22.53 -3.65
CA TYR A 100 7.19 22.95 -3.12
C TYR A 100 6.60 24.03 -4.03
N GLY A 101 5.32 23.90 -4.36
CA GLY A 101 4.57 24.96 -5.02
C GLY A 101 4.58 26.21 -4.14
N TYR A 102 5.01 27.34 -4.70
CA TYR A 102 4.80 28.64 -4.08
C TYR A 102 3.29 28.90 -4.01
N GLY A 103 2.72 28.93 -2.80
CA GLY A 103 1.36 29.41 -2.53
C GLY A 103 0.44 28.40 -1.85
N ASN A 104 -0.63 28.91 -1.25
CA ASN A 104 -1.65 28.21 -0.44
C ASN A 104 -2.49 27.13 -1.19
N TYR A 105 -2.01 26.61 -2.32
CA TYR A 105 -2.69 25.61 -3.12
C TYR A 105 -1.83 24.35 -3.23
N VAL A 106 -2.45 23.19 -2.96
CA VAL A 106 -1.81 21.88 -3.10
C VAL A 106 -1.58 21.60 -4.59
N ASP A 107 -0.31 21.52 -5.02
CA ASP A 107 0.01 21.11 -6.39
C ASP A 107 -0.30 19.60 -6.55
N PHE A 108 -0.66 19.17 -7.76
CA PHE A 108 -0.92 17.78 -8.12
C PHE A 108 0.27 16.85 -7.82
N ARG A 109 1.48 17.43 -7.74
CA ARG A 109 2.72 16.78 -7.31
C ARG A 109 2.76 16.51 -5.81
N ASP A 110 2.09 17.31 -5.00
CA ASP A 110 2.02 17.14 -3.55
C ASP A 110 1.02 16.04 -3.16
N LEU A 111 -0.02 15.80 -3.96
CA LEU A 111 -0.94 14.65 -3.79
C LEU A 111 -0.25 13.29 -4.04
N LYS A 112 0.80 13.28 -4.87
CA LYS A 112 1.64 12.09 -5.04
C LYS A 112 2.32 11.68 -3.74
N LYS A 113 2.54 12.63 -2.81
CA LYS A 113 3.25 12.42 -1.53
C LYS A 113 2.35 11.83 -0.43
N THR A 114 1.03 12.01 -0.49
CA THR A 114 0.07 11.49 0.50
C THR A 114 0.16 9.98 0.79
N PRO A 115 0.26 9.07 -0.20
CA PRO A 115 0.43 7.65 0.07
C PRO A 115 1.78 7.34 0.73
N PHE A 116 2.85 8.04 0.32
CA PHE A 116 4.16 7.88 0.96
C PHE A 116 4.15 8.37 2.40
N LEU A 117 3.43 9.47 2.70
CA LEU A 117 3.23 9.95 4.08
C LEU A 117 2.48 8.92 4.93
N LYS A 118 1.46 8.25 4.37
CA LYS A 118 0.74 7.18 5.08
C LYS A 118 1.64 5.96 5.31
N LEU A 119 2.33 5.50 4.27
CA LEU A 119 3.30 4.39 4.37
C LEU A 119 4.41 4.70 5.38
N PHE A 120 4.89 5.94 5.42
CA PHE A 120 5.89 6.38 6.38
C PHE A 120 5.34 6.39 7.82
N LYS A 121 4.08 6.83 8.02
CA LYS A 121 3.40 6.73 9.32
C LYS A 121 3.22 5.27 9.77
N ASP A 122 2.81 4.39 8.86
CA ASP A 122 2.63 2.97 9.15
C ASP A 122 3.99 2.28 9.43
N ALA A 123 5.04 2.64 8.70
CA ALA A 123 6.40 2.16 8.97
C ALA A 123 6.92 2.62 10.34
N ASN A 124 6.60 3.86 10.74
CA ASN A 124 6.94 4.39 12.08
C ASN A 124 6.17 3.68 13.20
N SER A 125 4.89 3.35 13.00
CA SER A 125 4.12 2.64 14.02
C SER A 125 4.64 1.20 14.20
N LEU A 126 4.98 0.51 13.10
CA LEU A 126 5.58 -0.82 13.13
C LEU A 126 6.96 -0.81 13.78
N GLU A 127 7.81 0.18 13.49
CA GLU A 127 9.13 0.30 14.14
C GLU A 127 8.98 0.40 15.66
N LYS A 128 8.08 1.26 16.16
CA LYS A 128 7.81 1.40 17.60
C LYS A 128 7.31 0.09 18.23
N GLN A 129 6.45 -0.65 17.53
CA GLN A 129 5.95 -1.94 18.02
C GLN A 129 7.08 -2.97 18.10
N ILE A 130 7.96 -3.04 17.09
CA ILE A 130 9.09 -3.96 17.06
C ILE A 130 10.12 -3.60 18.13
N GLU A 131 10.43 -2.31 18.31
CA GLU A 131 11.31 -1.85 19.39
C GLU A 131 10.73 -2.19 20.77
N GLY A 132 9.41 -2.00 20.94
CA GLY A 132 8.71 -2.38 22.18
C GLY A 132 8.81 -3.88 22.47
N LEU A 133 8.65 -4.73 21.45
CA LEU A 133 8.83 -6.17 21.59
C LEU A 133 10.29 -6.53 21.87
N TYR A 134 11.24 -5.97 21.13
CA TYR A 134 12.67 -6.20 21.32
C TYR A 134 13.09 -5.89 22.76
N ASN A 135 12.67 -4.74 23.31
CA ASN A 135 12.99 -4.37 24.69
C ASN A 135 12.40 -5.34 25.73
N ARG A 136 11.19 -5.85 25.51
CA ARG A 136 10.59 -6.88 26.37
C ARG A 136 11.41 -8.18 26.33
N TYR A 137 11.83 -8.60 25.14
CA TYR A 137 12.66 -9.80 24.97
C TYR A 137 14.06 -9.62 25.56
N CYS A 138 14.67 -8.45 25.47
CA CYS A 138 15.94 -8.13 26.14
C CYS A 138 15.83 -8.19 27.66
N ASN A 139 14.71 -7.75 28.23
CA ASN A 139 14.46 -7.84 29.68
C ASN A 139 14.30 -9.30 30.15
N ILE A 140 13.75 -10.17 29.29
CA ILE A 140 13.60 -11.61 29.58
C ILE A 140 14.94 -12.35 29.40
N PHE A 141 15.70 -12.01 28.36
CA PHE A 141 16.97 -12.64 28.01
C PHE A 141 18.16 -11.77 28.41
N VAL A 142 18.36 -11.63 29.73
CA VAL A 142 19.46 -10.84 30.29
C VAL A 142 20.82 -11.43 29.87
N GLY A 143 21.68 -10.60 29.26
CA GLY A 143 23.04 -10.98 28.87
C GLY A 143 23.18 -11.74 27.54
N VAL A 144 22.17 -11.72 26.68
CA VAL A 144 22.21 -12.39 25.36
C VAL A 144 22.59 -11.39 24.25
N GLU A 145 23.73 -11.62 23.60
CA GLU A 145 24.14 -10.83 22.44
C GLU A 145 23.40 -11.25 21.16
N PRO A 146 22.73 -10.33 20.46
CA PRO A 146 21.98 -10.64 19.25
C PRO A 146 22.90 -11.03 18.10
N LYS A 147 22.56 -12.10 17.38
CA LYS A 147 23.31 -12.57 16.21
C LYS A 147 22.46 -12.49 14.94
N VAL A 148 22.83 -11.58 14.03
CA VAL A 148 22.15 -11.41 12.74
C VAL A 148 22.72 -12.40 11.71
N GLU A 149 22.30 -13.66 11.80
CA GLU A 149 22.65 -14.71 10.83
C GLU A 149 21.37 -15.39 10.32
N LYS A 150 21.44 -15.99 9.12
CA LYS A 150 20.36 -16.84 8.62
C LYS A 150 20.15 -18.00 9.60
N PRO A 151 18.91 -18.26 10.06
CA PRO A 151 18.69 -19.19 11.16
C PRO A 151 18.97 -20.63 10.71
N ARG A 152 19.76 -21.39 11.48
CA ARG A 152 19.98 -22.82 11.27
C ARG A 152 19.02 -23.63 12.14
N VAL A 153 18.46 -24.71 11.60
CA VAL A 153 17.57 -25.60 12.37
C VAL A 153 18.40 -26.30 13.44
N THR A 154 18.04 -26.11 14.70
CA THR A 154 18.64 -26.81 15.85
C THR A 154 17.60 -27.75 16.47
N ASN A 155 18.06 -28.69 17.29
CA ASN A 155 17.18 -29.64 17.96
C ASN A 155 16.19 -28.93 18.91
N ILE A 156 16.57 -27.78 19.47
CA ILE A 156 15.71 -26.95 20.34
C ILE A 156 14.57 -26.31 19.53
N PHE A 157 14.87 -25.80 18.32
CA PHE A 157 13.85 -25.32 17.39
C PHE A 157 12.88 -26.42 16.94
N LEU A 158 13.34 -27.68 16.90
CA LEU A 158 12.49 -28.82 16.55
C LEU A 158 11.66 -29.30 17.74
N GLN A 159 12.22 -29.41 18.94
CA GLN A 159 11.53 -30.01 20.09
C GLN A 159 10.44 -29.11 20.69
N ASN A 160 10.62 -27.79 20.69
CA ASN A 160 9.67 -26.85 21.28
C ASN A 160 8.77 -26.20 20.21
N SER A 161 7.45 -26.32 20.35
CA SER A 161 6.46 -25.79 19.40
C SER A 161 6.57 -24.26 19.23
N LEU A 162 6.80 -23.53 20.32
CA LEU A 162 6.90 -22.06 20.30
C LEU A 162 8.13 -21.59 19.53
N TYR A 163 9.28 -22.24 19.75
CA TYR A 163 10.51 -21.95 19.03
C TYR A 163 10.41 -22.35 17.56
N ARG A 164 9.70 -23.44 17.25
CA ARG A 164 9.45 -23.87 15.86
C ARG A 164 8.64 -22.82 15.08
N GLU A 165 7.60 -22.27 15.70
CA GLU A 165 6.78 -21.24 15.08
C GLU A 165 7.56 -19.93 14.90
N ALA A 166 8.31 -19.51 15.92
CA ALA A 166 9.21 -18.36 15.82
C ALA A 166 10.24 -18.54 14.70
N PHE A 167 10.87 -19.72 14.61
CA PHE A 167 11.84 -20.05 13.56
C PHE A 167 11.23 -19.92 12.16
N ARG A 168 10.02 -20.47 11.94
CA ARG A 168 9.31 -20.35 10.66
C ARG A 168 9.11 -18.88 10.28
N LYS A 169 8.67 -18.05 11.23
CA LYS A 169 8.46 -16.61 10.99
C LYS A 169 9.76 -15.85 10.73
N ILE A 170 10.84 -16.19 11.43
CA ILE A 170 12.17 -15.63 11.17
C ILE A 170 12.63 -16.02 9.77
N GLN A 171 12.50 -17.29 9.38
CA GLN A 171 12.90 -17.77 8.07
C GLN A 171 12.11 -17.12 6.92
N GLU A 172 10.79 -16.98 7.08
CA GLU A 172 9.93 -16.21 6.16
C GLU A 172 10.44 -14.78 5.97
N THR A 173 10.79 -14.12 7.08
CA THR A 173 11.30 -12.73 7.07
C THR A 173 12.65 -12.62 6.35
N PHE A 174 13.56 -13.57 6.57
CA PHE A 174 14.88 -13.57 5.92
C PHE A 174 14.82 -13.88 4.42
N ASN A 175 13.81 -14.62 3.97
CA ASN A 175 13.63 -14.96 2.55
C ASN A 175 12.83 -13.90 1.79
N TYR A 176 12.11 -13.01 2.48
CA TYR A 176 11.35 -11.94 1.84
C TYR A 176 12.30 -10.87 1.26
N LYS A 177 12.32 -10.75 -0.08
CA LYS A 177 13.05 -9.68 -0.78
C LYS A 177 12.15 -8.46 -0.91
N PHE A 178 12.53 -7.37 -0.24
CA PHE A 178 11.88 -6.07 -0.38
C PHE A 178 12.30 -5.41 -1.71
N VAL A 179 11.46 -5.51 -2.74
CA VAL A 179 11.66 -4.83 -4.04
C VAL A 179 10.51 -3.85 -4.25
N PHE A 180 10.74 -2.56 -4.00
CA PHE A 180 9.68 -1.54 -4.00
C PHE A 180 9.71 -0.59 -5.21
N ASP A 181 10.75 -0.63 -6.04
CA ASP A 181 10.98 0.36 -7.09
C ASP A 181 9.84 0.41 -8.14
N GLY A 182 9.27 -0.76 -8.47
CA GLY A 182 8.14 -0.87 -9.40
C GLY A 182 6.78 -0.58 -8.77
N GLU A 183 6.55 -1.04 -7.54
CA GLU A 183 5.24 -0.97 -6.89
C GLU A 183 4.85 0.45 -6.49
N LEU A 184 5.81 1.24 -5.99
CA LEU A 184 5.60 2.64 -5.63
C LEU A 184 5.25 3.48 -6.86
N SER A 185 5.88 3.18 -8.00
CA SER A 185 5.58 3.81 -9.28
C SER A 185 4.16 3.47 -9.77
N LEU A 186 3.74 2.21 -9.65
CA LEU A 186 2.39 1.76 -10.05
C LEU A 186 1.27 2.35 -9.17
N LEU A 187 1.50 2.47 -7.86
CA LEU A 187 0.57 3.11 -6.93
C LEU A 187 0.33 4.58 -7.28
N ASN A 188 1.39 5.28 -7.67
CA ASN A 188 1.33 6.66 -8.12
C ASN A 188 0.52 6.78 -9.43
N ILE A 189 0.78 5.91 -10.41
CA ILE A 189 0.10 5.91 -11.71
C ILE A 189 -1.41 5.64 -11.58
N LYS A 190 -1.81 4.64 -10.78
CA LYS A 190 -3.24 4.28 -10.61
C LYS A 190 -4.05 5.42 -10.01
N ARG A 191 -3.49 6.12 -9.00
CA ARG A 191 -4.17 7.28 -8.39
C ARG A 191 -4.17 8.52 -9.29
N LEU A 192 -3.16 8.66 -10.14
CA LEU A 192 -3.08 9.75 -11.12
C LEU A 192 -4.18 9.65 -12.18
N SER A 193 -4.44 8.44 -12.68
CA SER A 193 -5.56 8.19 -13.60
C SER A 193 -6.88 8.57 -12.95
N THR A 194 -7.15 8.06 -11.74
CA THR A 194 -8.41 8.35 -11.04
C THR A 194 -8.57 9.84 -10.73
N LEU A 195 -7.48 10.53 -10.36
CA LEU A 195 -7.54 11.96 -10.08
C LEU A 195 -7.77 12.79 -11.34
N TYR A 196 -7.16 12.40 -12.46
CA TYR A 196 -7.43 12.99 -13.75
C TYR A 196 -8.89 12.77 -14.18
N GLU A 197 -9.43 11.57 -13.91
CA GLU A 197 -10.85 11.29 -14.13
C GLU A 197 -11.75 12.20 -13.29
N PHE A 198 -11.44 12.40 -12.00
CA PHE A 198 -12.22 13.30 -11.15
C PHE A 198 -12.15 14.75 -11.60
N TYR A 199 -10.96 15.21 -11.98
CA TYR A 199 -10.78 16.57 -12.47
C TYR A 199 -11.64 16.84 -13.72
N ASN A 200 -11.61 15.93 -14.71
CA ASN A 200 -12.44 16.05 -15.90
C ASN A 200 -13.94 16.01 -15.59
N PHE A 201 -14.36 15.20 -14.62
CA PHE A 201 -15.76 15.15 -14.19
C PHE A 201 -16.25 16.52 -13.71
N HIS A 202 -15.47 17.17 -12.84
CA HIS A 202 -15.79 18.49 -12.32
C HIS A 202 -15.76 19.56 -13.41
N LEU A 203 -14.83 19.48 -14.37
CA LEU A 203 -14.83 20.37 -15.53
C LEU A 203 -16.12 20.25 -16.34
N ILE A 204 -16.54 19.03 -16.66
CA ILE A 204 -17.78 18.77 -17.41
C ILE A 204 -18.99 19.34 -16.64
N ILE A 205 -19.11 19.06 -15.33
CA ILE A 205 -20.23 19.58 -14.53
C ILE A 205 -20.22 21.12 -14.49
N ASN A 206 -19.06 21.72 -14.24
CA ASN A 206 -18.94 23.18 -14.16
C ASN A 206 -19.28 23.84 -15.49
N PHE A 207 -18.89 23.22 -16.60
CA PHE A 207 -19.26 23.67 -17.94
C PHE A 207 -20.78 23.74 -18.11
N PHE A 208 -21.51 22.67 -17.77
CA PHE A 208 -22.98 22.67 -17.84
C PHE A 208 -23.62 23.69 -16.88
N LYS A 209 -23.13 23.78 -15.63
CA LYS A 209 -23.61 24.77 -14.64
C LYS A 209 -23.40 26.22 -15.10
N ASN A 210 -22.29 26.50 -15.79
CA ASN A 210 -22.00 27.86 -16.27
C ASN A 210 -22.80 28.24 -17.51
N LYS A 211 -23.10 27.27 -18.39
CA LYS A 211 -23.78 27.49 -19.67
C LYS A 211 -25.29 27.48 -19.57
N LEU A 212 -25.86 26.56 -18.80
CA LEU A 212 -27.29 26.44 -18.62
C LEU A 212 -27.80 27.50 -17.64
N ASN A 213 -29.01 28.00 -17.87
CA ASN A 213 -29.70 28.80 -16.88
C ASN A 213 -30.23 27.90 -15.76
N ILE A 214 -29.49 27.78 -14.65
CA ILE A 214 -29.80 26.87 -13.53
C ILE A 214 -31.22 27.07 -12.99
N ASP A 215 -31.77 28.28 -13.06
CA ASP A 215 -33.12 28.59 -12.57
C ASP A 215 -34.23 27.87 -13.37
N LEU A 216 -33.93 27.40 -14.58
CA LEU A 216 -34.86 26.67 -15.46
C LEU A 216 -34.72 25.14 -15.35
N PHE A 217 -33.76 24.65 -14.55
CA PHE A 217 -33.45 23.23 -14.44
C PHE A 217 -33.46 22.77 -12.98
N GLU A 218 -34.18 21.68 -12.71
CA GLU A 218 -33.97 20.89 -11.51
C GLU A 218 -32.64 20.14 -11.60
N VAL A 219 -31.66 20.55 -10.81
CA VAL A 219 -30.38 19.85 -10.68
C VAL A 219 -30.47 18.84 -9.55
N ARG A 220 -30.31 17.55 -9.88
CA ARG A 220 -30.22 16.48 -8.88
C ARG A 220 -28.85 15.82 -8.96
N GLU A 221 -28.14 15.84 -7.85
CA GLU A 221 -26.88 15.14 -7.66
C GLU A 221 -27.18 13.87 -6.84
N GLN A 222 -26.84 12.70 -7.38
CA GLN A 222 -27.01 11.41 -6.70
C GLN A 222 -25.64 10.81 -6.42
N SER A 223 -25.59 9.99 -5.37
CA SER A 223 -24.43 9.22 -4.95
C SER A 223 -24.94 7.88 -4.45
N ASN A 224 -24.76 6.81 -5.22
CA ASN A 224 -25.04 5.44 -4.76
C ASN A 224 -23.80 4.73 -4.20
N ARG A 225 -22.67 5.44 -4.04
CA ARG A 225 -21.40 4.87 -3.57
C ARG A 225 -21.26 5.05 -2.06
N GLN A 226 -20.63 4.07 -1.39
CA GLN A 226 -20.32 4.13 0.06
C GLN A 226 -19.44 5.34 0.42
N ASP A 227 -18.66 5.85 -0.53
CA ASP A 227 -17.77 7.00 -0.37
C ASP A 227 -18.48 8.37 -0.50
N ASN A 228 -19.82 8.40 -0.60
CA ASN A 228 -20.63 9.59 -0.84
C ASN A 228 -20.25 10.40 -2.10
N PHE A 229 -19.57 9.78 -3.06
CA PHE A 229 -19.12 10.45 -4.26
C PHE A 229 -20.25 10.53 -5.28
N ILE A 230 -20.41 11.72 -5.89
CA ILE A 230 -21.44 11.98 -6.91
C ILE A 230 -21.20 11.06 -8.12
N ASP A 231 -22.14 10.16 -8.37
CA ASP A 231 -22.10 9.21 -9.48
C ASP A 231 -22.98 9.65 -10.65
N ARG A 232 -23.97 10.51 -10.38
CA ARG A 232 -24.88 11.05 -11.38
C ARG A 232 -25.25 12.50 -11.08
N VAL A 233 -25.20 13.32 -12.12
CA VAL A 233 -25.77 14.67 -12.12
C VAL A 233 -26.82 14.74 -13.22
N SER A 234 -28.07 15.00 -12.85
CA SER A 234 -29.16 15.19 -13.81
C SER A 234 -29.65 16.63 -13.78
N PHE A 235 -29.71 17.26 -14.95
CA PHE A 235 -30.36 18.55 -15.18
C PHE A 235 -31.68 18.26 -15.91
N LYS A 236 -32.82 18.57 -15.29
CA LYS A 236 -34.14 18.36 -15.90
C LYS A 236 -34.91 19.66 -15.98
N SER A 237 -35.40 19.95 -17.18
CA SER A 237 -36.44 20.95 -17.43
C SER A 237 -37.66 20.23 -18.00
N ASP A 238 -38.76 20.95 -18.23
CA ASP A 238 -40.00 20.37 -18.74
C ASP A 238 -39.84 19.74 -20.13
N THR A 239 -38.87 20.23 -20.91
CA THR A 239 -38.66 19.85 -22.32
C THR A 239 -37.33 19.16 -22.59
N ILE A 240 -36.34 19.29 -21.69
CA ILE A 240 -34.97 18.81 -21.89
C ILE A 240 -34.46 18.11 -20.64
N SER A 241 -33.84 16.94 -20.80
CA SER A 241 -33.12 16.26 -19.73
C SER A 241 -31.69 15.94 -20.13
N ILE A 242 -30.73 16.35 -19.29
CA ILE A 242 -29.31 16.05 -19.44
C ILE A 242 -28.90 15.20 -18.24
N ASP A 243 -28.51 13.96 -18.50
CA ASP A 243 -27.98 13.06 -17.47
C ASP A 243 -26.49 12.81 -17.70
N ILE A 244 -25.67 13.12 -16.70
CA ILE A 244 -24.23 12.88 -16.69
C ILE A 244 -23.94 11.77 -15.67
N TYR A 245 -23.31 10.70 -16.12
CA TYR A 245 -22.96 9.55 -15.29
C TYR A 245 -21.44 9.39 -15.21
N TYR A 246 -20.92 9.15 -14.00
CA TYR A 246 -19.50 8.85 -13.75
C TYR A 246 -19.30 7.38 -13.39
N ASN A 247 -18.38 6.70 -14.07
CA ASN A 247 -18.02 5.29 -13.85
C ASN A 247 -19.25 4.36 -13.80
N TYR A 248 -20.12 4.51 -14.80
CA TYR A 248 -21.42 3.83 -14.85
C TYR A 248 -21.34 2.50 -15.58
N HIS A 249 -22.00 1.49 -15.03
CA HIS A 249 -21.97 0.13 -15.56
C HIS A 249 -23.20 -0.07 -16.46
N TYR A 250 -22.99 -0.48 -17.71
CA TYR A 250 -24.09 -0.89 -18.60
C TYR A 250 -23.85 -2.28 -19.20
N PRO A 251 -24.90 -3.08 -19.47
CA PRO A 251 -26.34 -2.73 -19.45
C PRO A 251 -26.93 -2.55 -18.04
N SER A 252 -27.80 -1.56 -17.86
CA SER A 252 -28.49 -1.25 -16.59
C SER A 252 -29.87 -0.60 -16.87
N ILE A 253 -30.71 -0.46 -15.86
CA ILE A 253 -32.09 0.06 -15.98
C ILE A 253 -32.11 1.55 -16.37
N LEU A 254 -31.10 2.33 -15.98
CA LEU A 254 -31.10 3.79 -16.17
C LEU A 254 -30.64 4.25 -17.57
N THR A 255 -29.94 3.39 -18.31
CA THR A 255 -29.46 3.71 -19.67
C THR A 255 -30.04 2.74 -20.69
N ASN A 256 -30.30 3.22 -21.89
CA ASN A 256 -30.77 2.37 -22.99
C ASN A 256 -29.61 1.58 -23.64
N LEU A 257 -28.40 1.68 -23.10
CA LEU A 257 -27.20 1.08 -23.67
C LEU A 257 -27.13 -0.40 -23.34
N VAL A 258 -26.96 -1.20 -24.39
CA VAL A 258 -26.87 -2.65 -24.32
C VAL A 258 -25.56 -3.11 -24.93
N ARG A 259 -24.95 -4.09 -24.29
CA ARG A 259 -23.76 -4.75 -24.81
C ARG A 259 -24.17 -5.85 -25.80
N ILE A 260 -23.60 -5.81 -27.00
CA ILE A 260 -23.87 -6.77 -28.08
C ILE A 260 -22.98 -8.01 -27.93
N ASP A 261 -21.74 -7.84 -27.47
CA ASP A 261 -20.79 -8.94 -27.30
C ASP A 261 -21.02 -9.75 -26.03
N LYS A 262 -21.09 -11.09 -26.14
CA LYS A 262 -21.22 -12.04 -25.02
C LYS A 262 -19.89 -12.73 -24.65
N LYS A 263 -18.77 -12.44 -25.34
CA LYS A 263 -17.53 -13.23 -25.22
C LYS A 263 -16.65 -12.88 -24.01
N ARG A 264 -16.67 -11.64 -23.48
CA ARG A 264 -15.75 -11.22 -22.39
C ARG A 264 -16.39 -10.29 -21.35
N GLY A 265 -17.00 -10.86 -20.30
CA GLY A 265 -17.57 -10.11 -19.18
C GLY A 265 -19.03 -9.69 -19.39
N THR A 266 -19.65 -9.17 -18.32
CA THR A 266 -21.10 -8.90 -18.25
C THR A 266 -21.47 -7.44 -18.51
N TYR A 267 -20.53 -6.51 -18.34
CA TYR A 267 -20.77 -5.07 -18.44
C TYR A 267 -19.59 -4.31 -19.07
N TYR A 268 -19.84 -3.09 -19.51
CA TYR A 268 -18.83 -2.08 -19.83
C TYR A 268 -18.92 -0.89 -18.85
N THR A 269 -17.79 -0.26 -18.59
CA THR A 269 -17.64 0.89 -17.66
C THR A 269 -16.81 1.99 -18.32
N PRO A 270 -17.42 2.88 -19.11
CA PRO A 270 -16.78 4.12 -19.52
C PRO A 270 -16.59 5.04 -18.31
N ASP A 271 -15.60 5.94 -18.42
CA ASP A 271 -15.35 6.92 -17.37
C ASP A 271 -16.54 7.90 -17.25
N TYR A 272 -17.13 8.33 -18.37
CA TYR A 272 -18.33 9.16 -18.38
C TYR A 272 -19.32 8.80 -19.49
N ILE A 273 -20.60 9.01 -19.21
CA ILE A 273 -21.70 8.95 -20.19
C ILE A 273 -22.52 10.22 -20.01
N ILE A 274 -22.80 10.92 -21.11
CA ILE A 274 -23.71 12.06 -21.12
C ILE A 274 -24.85 11.72 -22.08
N ASN A 275 -26.08 11.73 -21.56
CA ASN A 275 -27.29 11.57 -22.35
C ASN A 275 -28.02 12.92 -22.36
N ILE A 276 -28.25 13.46 -23.55
CA ILE A 276 -29.04 14.67 -23.76
C ILE A 276 -30.32 14.24 -24.47
N ARG A 277 -31.46 14.47 -23.84
CA ARG A 277 -32.78 14.15 -24.41
C ARG A 277 -33.60 15.41 -24.54
N ASN A 278 -34.17 15.57 -25.72
CA ASN A 278 -35.18 16.55 -26.07
C ASN A 278 -36.35 15.81 -26.75
N GLU A 279 -37.47 16.50 -27.01
CA GLU A 279 -38.64 15.93 -27.68
C GLU A 279 -38.31 15.31 -29.07
N TYR A 280 -37.26 15.79 -29.72
CA TYR A 280 -36.89 15.42 -31.09
C TYR A 280 -35.59 14.63 -31.20
N VAL A 281 -34.70 14.71 -30.21
CA VAL A 281 -33.35 14.13 -30.29
C VAL A 281 -32.94 13.50 -28.96
N ASP A 282 -32.40 12.28 -29.04
CA ASP A 282 -31.74 11.58 -27.93
C ASP A 282 -30.27 11.40 -28.35
N THR A 283 -29.39 12.17 -27.74
CA THR A 283 -27.96 12.21 -28.08
C THR A 283 -27.16 11.56 -26.96
N THR A 284 -26.37 10.55 -27.30
CA THR A 284 -25.50 9.83 -26.34
C THR A 284 -24.04 10.06 -26.63
N ILE A 285 -23.34 10.61 -25.63
CA ILE A 285 -21.91 10.91 -25.66
C ILE A 285 -21.20 9.98 -24.67
N ILE A 286 -20.21 9.23 -25.15
CA ILE A 286 -19.33 8.44 -24.29
C ILE A 286 -17.98 9.14 -24.21
N LEU A 287 -17.52 9.39 -22.99
CA LEU A 287 -16.20 9.95 -22.75
C LEU A 287 -15.34 8.97 -21.94
N ASP A 288 -14.07 8.88 -22.32
CA ASP A 288 -13.09 8.00 -21.67
C ASP A 288 -11.79 8.77 -21.46
N ALA A 289 -11.39 8.96 -20.20
CA ALA A 289 -10.22 9.73 -19.82
C ALA A 289 -8.99 8.83 -19.65
N LYS A 290 -7.89 9.20 -20.28
CA LYS A 290 -6.64 8.44 -20.24
C LYS A 290 -5.47 9.36 -19.95
N TYR A 291 -4.88 9.19 -18.77
CA TYR A 291 -3.64 9.86 -18.39
C TYR A 291 -2.45 9.22 -19.14
N SER A 292 -2.29 9.57 -20.42
CA SER A 292 -1.24 9.03 -21.28
C SER A 292 -0.81 10.01 -22.36
N LYS A 293 0.24 9.64 -23.11
CA LYS A 293 0.72 10.39 -24.28
C LYS A 293 -0.21 10.15 -25.49
N LEU A 294 -0.28 11.13 -26.38
CA LEU A 294 -1.13 11.07 -27.58
C LEU A 294 -0.89 9.80 -28.40
N GLU A 295 0.37 9.43 -28.67
CA GLU A 295 0.71 8.24 -29.45
C GLU A 295 0.10 6.96 -28.86
N THR A 296 0.14 6.81 -27.54
CA THR A 296 -0.45 5.66 -26.83
C THR A 296 -1.97 5.70 -26.91
N VAL A 297 -2.58 6.88 -26.77
CA VAL A 297 -4.04 7.06 -26.90
C VAL A 297 -4.49 6.68 -28.30
N ARG A 298 -3.80 7.17 -29.33
CA ARG A 298 -4.14 6.91 -30.73
C ARG A 298 -3.91 5.46 -31.15
N SER A 299 -2.77 4.87 -30.78
CA SER A 299 -2.40 3.52 -31.26
C SER A 299 -3.05 2.39 -30.46
N ARG A 300 -3.33 2.61 -29.17
CA ARG A 300 -3.77 1.54 -28.26
C ARG A 300 -5.17 1.77 -27.70
N TYR A 301 -5.45 2.93 -27.13
CA TYR A 301 -6.72 3.16 -26.43
C TYR A 301 -7.87 3.45 -27.40
N LEU A 302 -7.64 4.21 -28.47
CA LEU A 302 -8.64 4.55 -29.47
C LEU A 302 -9.24 3.29 -30.14
N PRO A 303 -8.46 2.33 -30.68
CA PRO A 303 -9.02 1.11 -31.25
C PRO A 303 -9.81 0.28 -30.24
N ASP A 304 -9.35 0.22 -28.99
CA ASP A 304 -10.01 -0.50 -27.91
C ASP A 304 -11.36 0.15 -27.55
N CYS A 305 -11.41 1.48 -27.46
CA CYS A 305 -12.64 2.23 -27.18
C CYS A 305 -13.62 2.18 -28.36
N ILE A 306 -13.16 2.24 -29.62
CA ILE A 306 -14.00 2.01 -30.80
C ILE A 306 -14.61 0.60 -30.75
N PHE A 307 -13.79 -0.41 -30.45
CA PHE A 307 -14.25 -1.79 -30.37
C PHE A 307 -15.28 -1.98 -29.25
N LYS A 308 -15.03 -1.42 -28.06
CA LYS A 308 -15.95 -1.53 -26.93
C LYS A 308 -17.23 -0.73 -27.13
N TYR A 309 -17.12 0.55 -27.45
CA TYR A 309 -18.20 1.53 -27.33
C TYR A 309 -18.92 1.84 -28.64
N ILE A 310 -18.29 1.66 -29.81
CA ILE A 310 -18.95 1.86 -31.11
C ILE A 310 -19.45 0.53 -31.66
N LEU A 311 -18.57 -0.46 -31.77
CA LEU A 311 -18.90 -1.73 -32.42
C LEU A 311 -19.79 -2.61 -31.53
N ASN A 312 -19.42 -2.77 -30.25
CA ASN A 312 -20.06 -3.71 -29.33
C ASN A 312 -21.11 -3.11 -28.40
N THR A 313 -21.44 -1.83 -28.55
CA THR A 313 -22.57 -1.19 -27.88
C THR A 313 -23.71 -0.95 -28.87
N GLY A 314 -24.94 -1.15 -28.41
CA GLY A 314 -26.16 -0.84 -29.14
C GLY A 314 -27.21 -0.26 -28.20
N PHE A 315 -28.37 0.10 -28.75
CA PHE A 315 -29.48 0.63 -27.98
C PHE A 315 -30.59 -0.40 -27.84
N LYS A 316 -31.24 -0.41 -26.68
CA LYS A 316 -32.38 -1.28 -26.41
C LYS A 316 -33.50 -0.87 -27.36
N ASP A 317 -34.08 -1.85 -28.06
CA ASP A 317 -35.18 -1.67 -29.02
C ASP A 317 -34.83 -0.87 -30.30
N GLU A 318 -33.56 -0.48 -30.49
CA GLU A 318 -33.07 0.27 -31.67
C GLU A 318 -31.86 -0.42 -32.31
N LYS A 319 -32.13 -1.34 -33.25
CA LYS A 319 -31.13 -2.27 -33.79
C LYS A 319 -29.96 -1.61 -34.54
N TYR A 320 -30.19 -0.48 -35.20
CA TYR A 320 -29.21 0.18 -36.06
C TYR A 320 -28.59 1.44 -35.43
N ARG A 321 -29.15 1.93 -34.33
CA ARG A 321 -28.62 3.13 -33.68
C ARG A 321 -27.29 2.82 -33.01
N LYS A 322 -26.35 3.73 -33.20
CA LYS A 322 -25.03 3.74 -32.55
C LYS A 322 -24.88 5.01 -31.73
N ILE A 323 -23.84 5.05 -30.90
CA ILE A 323 -23.55 6.25 -30.11
C ILE A 323 -23.29 7.43 -31.05
N ASP A 324 -23.57 8.64 -30.59
CA ASP A 324 -23.42 9.84 -31.42
C ASP A 324 -21.99 10.38 -31.36
N TYR A 325 -21.40 10.37 -30.16
CA TYR A 325 -20.09 10.95 -29.89
C TYR A 325 -19.24 10.02 -29.05
N LEU A 326 -18.00 9.76 -29.48
CA LEU A 326 -16.96 9.12 -28.69
C LEU A 326 -15.81 10.12 -28.48
N ILE A 327 -15.58 10.54 -27.25
CA ILE A 327 -14.54 11.51 -26.90
C ILE A 327 -13.50 10.85 -25.99
N LEU A 328 -12.26 10.82 -26.43
CA LEU A 328 -11.12 10.40 -25.62
C LEU A 328 -10.43 11.63 -25.03
N LEU A 329 -10.45 11.74 -23.70
CA LEU A 329 -9.76 12.80 -22.99
C LEU A 329 -8.34 12.36 -22.65
N TYR A 330 -7.35 13.20 -22.92
CA TYR A 330 -5.98 12.87 -22.55
C TYR A 330 -5.15 14.06 -22.03
N SER A 331 -4.08 13.74 -21.29
CA SER A 331 -3.30 14.71 -20.53
C SER A 331 -2.25 15.49 -21.34
N GLY A 332 -2.41 15.61 -22.66
CA GLY A 332 -1.50 16.35 -23.55
C GLY A 332 -2.01 17.74 -23.90
N GLU A 333 -1.51 18.26 -25.02
CA GLU A 333 -1.66 19.68 -25.40
C GLU A 333 -2.23 19.84 -26.82
N THR A 334 -2.27 18.77 -27.62
CA THR A 334 -2.65 18.82 -29.02
C THR A 334 -4.06 18.28 -29.24
N TYR A 335 -4.93 19.06 -29.86
CA TYR A 335 -6.23 18.57 -30.29
C TYR A 335 -6.08 17.71 -31.56
N GLU A 336 -6.69 16.52 -31.58
CA GLU A 336 -6.70 15.66 -32.76
C GLU A 336 -8.13 15.19 -33.07
N LEU A 337 -8.58 15.54 -34.27
CA LEU A 337 -9.85 15.12 -34.84
C LEU A 337 -9.62 13.82 -35.62
N THR A 338 -10.31 12.73 -35.25
CA THR A 338 -10.10 11.44 -35.92
C THR A 338 -11.16 11.16 -36.98
N VAL A 339 -12.44 11.40 -36.68
CA VAL A 339 -13.55 11.22 -37.63
C VAL A 339 -14.59 12.31 -37.40
N GLU A 340 -14.65 13.30 -38.29
CA GLU A 340 -15.73 14.28 -38.36
C GLU A 340 -16.51 14.06 -39.64
N ASN A 341 -17.75 13.61 -39.48
CA ASN A 341 -18.72 13.68 -40.55
C ASN A 341 -20.02 14.23 -39.97
N ASN A 342 -20.46 15.39 -40.44
CA ASN A 342 -21.68 16.03 -39.96
C ASN A 342 -22.95 15.28 -40.38
N GLU A 343 -22.83 14.36 -41.34
CA GLU A 343 -23.93 13.56 -41.88
C GLU A 343 -24.03 12.16 -41.24
N PHE A 344 -23.00 11.69 -40.52
CA PHE A 344 -22.96 10.33 -39.99
C PHE A 344 -22.43 10.26 -38.55
N SER A 345 -23.19 9.61 -37.66
CA SER A 345 -22.76 9.18 -36.33
C SER A 345 -22.11 7.78 -36.40
N PRO A 346 -21.10 7.45 -35.57
CA PRO A 346 -20.50 8.24 -34.50
C PRO A 346 -19.39 9.20 -34.95
N GLN A 347 -19.30 10.36 -34.32
CA GLN A 347 -18.14 11.24 -34.41
C GLN A 347 -17.11 10.91 -33.33
N VAL A 348 -15.81 10.93 -33.68
CA VAL A 348 -14.73 10.47 -32.77
C VAL A 348 -13.65 11.54 -32.61
N PHE A 349 -13.43 11.93 -31.35
CA PHE A 349 -12.54 13.03 -30.97
C PHE A 349 -11.47 12.60 -29.97
N ILE A 350 -10.26 13.14 -30.09
CA ILE A 350 -9.21 13.05 -29.08
C ILE A 350 -8.91 14.47 -28.59
N ILE A 351 -9.27 14.75 -27.34
CA ILE A 351 -9.27 16.10 -26.79
C ILE A 351 -8.30 16.20 -25.62
N PRO A 352 -7.38 17.19 -25.62
CA PRO A 352 -6.57 17.49 -24.45
C PRO A 352 -7.42 18.16 -23.38
N SER A 353 -7.29 17.73 -22.13
CA SER A 353 -8.04 18.33 -21.01
C SER A 353 -7.18 18.52 -19.76
N LYS A 354 -5.91 18.91 -19.94
CA LYS A 354 -5.03 19.28 -18.82
C LYS A 354 -5.31 20.73 -18.40
N PRO A 355 -5.06 21.13 -17.12
CA PRO A 355 -5.12 22.53 -16.73
C PRO A 355 -4.36 23.44 -17.71
N ARG A 356 -4.99 24.56 -18.09
CA ARG A 356 -4.62 25.51 -19.19
C ARG A 356 -5.04 25.12 -20.61
N PHE A 357 -5.39 23.86 -20.86
CA PHE A 357 -5.89 23.37 -22.15
C PHE A 357 -7.36 22.94 -22.10
N GLU A 358 -8.07 23.34 -21.05
CA GLU A 358 -9.48 23.02 -20.79
C GLU A 358 -10.41 23.56 -21.88
N TYR A 359 -10.02 24.67 -22.52
CA TYR A 359 -10.81 25.35 -23.55
C TYR A 359 -11.15 24.46 -24.75
N PHE A 360 -10.33 23.45 -25.07
CA PHE A 360 -10.62 22.51 -26.16
C PHE A 360 -11.83 21.64 -25.85
N LEU A 361 -11.93 21.15 -24.61
CA LEU A 361 -13.08 20.37 -24.17
C LEU A 361 -14.33 21.25 -24.11
N GLU A 362 -14.21 22.45 -23.56
CA GLU A 362 -15.33 23.39 -23.49
C GLU A 362 -15.83 23.81 -24.87
N ALA A 363 -14.93 24.05 -25.82
CA ALA A 363 -15.30 24.39 -27.20
C ALA A 363 -16.09 23.26 -27.87
N GLN A 364 -15.64 22.01 -27.73
CA GLN A 364 -16.34 20.86 -28.32
C GLN A 364 -17.69 20.60 -27.66
N LEU A 365 -17.76 20.66 -26.32
CA LEU A 365 -19.03 20.54 -25.63
C LEU A 365 -19.99 21.69 -26.00
N ASN A 366 -19.48 22.90 -26.24
CA ASN A 366 -20.31 24.01 -26.75
C ASN A 366 -20.88 23.70 -28.12
N THR A 367 -20.08 23.22 -29.07
CA THR A 367 -20.55 22.89 -30.42
C THR A 367 -21.63 21.80 -30.39
N ILE A 368 -21.47 20.78 -29.53
CA ILE A 368 -22.48 19.73 -29.35
C ILE A 368 -23.75 20.32 -28.74
N ILE A 369 -23.64 21.12 -27.69
CA ILE A 369 -24.81 21.72 -27.04
C ILE A 369 -25.55 22.68 -27.95
N GLU A 370 -24.86 23.54 -28.71
CA GLU A 370 -25.47 24.49 -29.65
C GLU A 370 -26.26 23.79 -30.75
N LYS A 371 -25.87 22.56 -31.13
CA LYS A 371 -26.60 21.74 -32.09
C LYS A 371 -27.85 21.10 -31.49
N GLU A 372 -27.79 20.70 -30.22
CA GLU A 372 -28.78 19.84 -29.58
C GLU A 372 -29.79 20.59 -28.69
N ILE A 373 -29.44 21.79 -28.21
CA ILE A 373 -30.22 22.57 -27.22
C ILE A 373 -30.62 23.94 -27.80
N PRO A 374 -31.92 24.31 -27.75
CA PRO A 374 -32.39 25.63 -28.17
C PRO A 374 -31.78 26.78 -27.36
N ASN A 375 -31.53 27.91 -28.04
CA ASN A 375 -30.91 29.11 -27.45
C ASN A 375 -31.64 29.70 -26.22
N SER A 376 -32.91 29.35 -26.01
CA SER A 376 -33.74 29.82 -24.90
C SER A 376 -33.30 29.29 -23.53
N PHE A 377 -32.54 28.19 -23.48
CA PHE A 377 -32.10 27.56 -22.23
C PHE A 377 -30.72 28.02 -21.76
N TYR A 378 -30.04 28.87 -22.55
CA TYR A 378 -28.75 29.43 -22.18
C TYR A 378 -28.91 30.57 -21.17
N LYS A 379 -27.92 30.69 -20.28
CA LYS A 379 -27.78 31.86 -19.43
C LYS A 379 -27.62 33.10 -20.32
N LYS A 380 -28.57 34.03 -20.25
CA LYS A 380 -28.44 35.33 -20.95
C LYS A 380 -27.18 36.01 -20.41
N LYS A 381 -26.28 36.41 -21.32
CA LYS A 381 -25.08 37.17 -20.99
C LYS A 381 -25.42 38.51 -20.37
#